data_AF-A0A924IHQ3-F1
#
_entry.id   AF-A0A924IHQ3-F1
#
_cell.length_a   1.000
_cell.length_b   1.000
_cell.length_c   1.000
_cell.angle_alpha   90.00
_cell.angle_beta   90.00
_cell.angle_gamma   90.00
#
_symmetry.space_group_name_H-M   'P 1'
#
loop_
_entity.id
_entity.type
_entity.pdbx_description
1 polymer ?
#
loop_
_entity_poly.entity_id
_entity_poly.type
_entity_poly.pdbx_seq_one_letter_code
_entity_poly.pdbx_strand_id
1 'polypeptide(L)'
;MKNLVLASSILFSLQAFACPNLTGSYFNSSKGSIVLDQVECTEISVESKDLNQKLILNNQFSVVQDDADLEAQGRGVFIGDVLVIEVKVKYKTVPPIPRILLPVRGVNNYSQMPDGNLLEISSIYNEMNGVLTSGKTIYKKQ
;
A
#
# COMPACT_ATOMS: atom_id res chain seq x y z
N MET A 1 -12.83 58.38 12.64
CA MET A 1 -11.64 57.49 12.69
C MET A 1 -12.11 56.12 12.23
N LYS A 2 -11.80 55.74 10.97
CA LYS A 2 -12.23 54.49 10.35
C LYS A 2 -11.10 53.48 10.49
N ASN A 3 -11.31 52.46 11.32
CA ASN A 3 -10.38 51.35 11.49
C ASN A 3 -10.40 50.50 10.21
N LEU A 4 -9.36 50.59 9.40
CA LEU A 4 -9.05 49.58 8.39
C LEU A 4 -8.23 48.49 9.10
N VAL A 5 -8.91 47.43 9.51
CA VAL A 5 -8.25 46.17 9.85
C VAL A 5 -7.84 45.55 8.53
N LEU A 6 -6.55 45.64 8.20
CA LEU A 6 -5.93 44.83 7.15
C LEU A 6 -6.10 43.37 7.58
N ALA A 7 -7.06 42.67 7.00
CA ALA A 7 -7.15 41.23 7.08
C ALA A 7 -5.95 40.67 6.32
N SER A 8 -4.88 40.39 7.06
CA SER A 8 -3.74 39.59 6.62
C SER A 8 -4.31 38.25 6.15
N SER A 9 -4.51 38.14 4.84
CA SER A 9 -4.75 36.89 4.15
C SER A 9 -3.49 36.03 4.34
N ILE A 10 -3.45 35.30 5.46
CA ILE A 10 -2.61 34.13 5.59
C ILE A 10 -3.22 33.13 4.61
N LEU A 11 -2.76 33.24 3.36
CA LEU A 11 -2.66 32.12 2.45
C LEU A 11 -1.80 31.09 3.17
N PHE A 12 -2.42 30.31 4.06
CA PHE A 12 -1.98 28.96 4.32
C PHE A 12 -2.16 28.26 2.98
N SER A 13 -1.17 28.42 2.11
CA SER A 13 -0.82 27.41 1.15
C SER A 13 -0.75 26.13 1.96
N LEU A 14 -1.83 25.37 1.94
CA LEU A 14 -1.79 23.93 2.01
C LEU A 14 -0.61 23.57 1.11
N GLN A 15 0.55 23.33 1.72
CA GLN A 15 1.54 22.50 1.08
C GLN A 15 0.75 21.22 0.88
N ALA A 16 0.17 21.06 -0.31
CA ALA A 16 -0.17 19.76 -0.82
C ALA A 16 1.15 19.03 -0.65
N PHE A 17 1.24 18.21 0.42
CA PHE A 17 2.40 17.38 0.67
C PHE A 17 2.59 16.64 -0.64
N ALA A 18 3.60 17.04 -1.42
CA ALA A 18 3.84 16.46 -2.71
C ALA A 18 4.13 15.00 -2.39
N CYS A 19 3.18 14.11 -2.72
CA CYS A 19 3.34 12.72 -2.36
C CYS A 19 4.62 12.20 -3.00
N PRO A 20 5.37 11.34 -2.29
CA PRO A 20 6.57 10.74 -2.86
C PRO A 20 6.20 10.10 -4.20
N ASN A 21 6.94 10.42 -5.26
CA ASN A 21 6.71 9.77 -6.55
C ASN A 21 7.37 8.39 -6.54
N LEU A 22 6.56 7.36 -6.32
CA LEU A 22 7.00 5.96 -6.36
C LEU A 22 6.77 5.31 -7.73
N THR A 23 6.37 6.08 -8.75
CA THR A 23 6.13 5.56 -10.10
C THR A 23 7.39 4.95 -10.69
N GLY A 24 7.32 3.70 -11.12
CA GLY A 24 8.44 3.01 -11.73
C GLY A 24 8.24 1.51 -11.86
N SER A 25 9.15 0.90 -12.64
CA SER A 25 9.32 -0.55 -12.69
C SER A 25 10.50 -0.95 -11.81
N TYR A 26 10.28 -1.92 -10.94
CA TYR A 26 11.26 -2.41 -10.00
C TYR A 26 11.36 -3.93 -10.07
N PHE A 27 12.57 -4.45 -9.93
CA PHE A 27 12.84 -5.88 -10.08
C PHE A 27 13.65 -6.45 -8.92
N ASN A 28 13.26 -7.63 -8.46
CA ASN A 28 14.01 -8.46 -7.54
C ASN A 28 14.16 -9.87 -8.12
N SER A 29 15.37 -10.40 -8.16
CA SER A 29 15.67 -11.71 -8.75
C SER A 29 14.93 -12.88 -8.10
N SER A 30 14.49 -12.74 -6.84
CA SER A 30 13.82 -13.79 -6.07
C SER A 30 12.30 -13.60 -5.97
N LYS A 31 11.80 -12.36 -6.05
CA LYS A 31 10.36 -12.03 -5.95
C LYS A 31 9.70 -11.55 -7.25
N GLY A 32 10.47 -11.35 -8.33
CA GLY A 32 9.95 -10.87 -9.60
C GLY A 32 9.89 -9.34 -9.72
N SER A 33 9.03 -8.85 -10.61
CA SER A 33 8.85 -7.42 -10.89
C SER A 33 7.60 -6.85 -10.22
N ILE A 34 7.69 -5.58 -9.83
CA ILE A 34 6.57 -4.75 -9.42
C ILE A 34 6.61 -3.45 -10.23
N VAL A 35 5.46 -3.08 -10.80
CA VAL A 35 5.23 -1.79 -11.44
C VAL A 35 4.27 -1.01 -10.57
N LEU A 36 4.71 0.18 -10.17
CA LEU A 36 3.89 1.16 -9.46
C LEU A 36 3.60 2.30 -10.42
N ASP A 37 2.33 2.63 -10.57
CA ASP A 37 1.87 3.77 -11.36
C ASP A 37 0.98 4.64 -10.49
N GLN A 38 1.48 5.82 -10.13
CA GLN A 38 0.80 6.73 -9.21
C GLN A 38 0.08 7.80 -10.03
N VAL A 39 -1.25 7.77 -9.97
CA VAL A 39 -2.08 8.76 -10.65
C VAL A 39 -2.17 10.02 -9.78
N GLU A 40 -2.34 9.85 -8.45
CA GLU A 40 -2.42 10.94 -7.47
C GLU A 40 -1.89 10.50 -6.09
N CYS A 41 -1.97 11.38 -5.09
CA CYS A 41 -1.70 11.07 -3.68
C CYS A 41 -2.64 10.02 -3.08
N THR A 42 -3.75 9.73 -3.74
CA THR A 42 -4.82 8.88 -3.23
C THR A 42 -4.96 7.59 -4.01
N GLU A 43 -4.49 7.55 -5.27
CA GLU A 43 -4.68 6.42 -6.17
C GLU A 43 -3.34 5.87 -6.67
N ILE A 44 -3.17 4.57 -6.51
CA ILE A 44 -2.04 3.83 -7.05
C ILE A 44 -2.50 2.59 -7.79
N SER A 45 -1.88 2.37 -8.94
CA SER A 45 -1.93 1.13 -9.66
C SER A 45 -0.72 0.27 -9.32
N VAL A 46 -0.99 -1.01 -9.02
CA VAL A 46 0.03 -1.99 -8.66
C VAL A 46 -0.09 -3.19 -9.59
N GLU A 47 0.98 -3.50 -10.30
CA GLU A 47 1.11 -4.72 -11.07
C GLU A 47 2.31 -5.49 -10.54
N SER A 48 2.10 -6.74 -10.10
CA SER A 48 3.18 -7.61 -9.69
C SER A 48 2.96 -9.02 -10.22
N LYS A 49 4.05 -9.77 -10.34
CA LYS A 49 3.98 -11.17 -10.76
C LYS A 49 3.08 -12.02 -9.85
N ASP A 50 3.05 -11.71 -8.56
CA ASP A 50 2.23 -12.46 -7.59
C ASP A 50 0.74 -12.14 -7.72
N LEU A 51 0.39 -10.92 -8.15
CA LEU A 51 -1.00 -10.50 -8.27
C LEU A 51 -1.68 -11.03 -9.53
N ASN A 52 -0.94 -11.36 -10.59
CA ASN A 52 -1.46 -11.76 -11.92
C ASN A 52 -2.47 -10.76 -12.54
N GLN A 53 -2.72 -9.61 -11.91
CA GLN A 53 -3.66 -8.57 -12.33
C GLN A 53 -3.19 -7.19 -11.84
N LYS A 54 -3.64 -6.14 -12.53
CA LYS A 54 -3.44 -4.74 -12.14
C LYS A 54 -4.45 -4.38 -11.05
N LEU A 55 -3.98 -3.99 -9.87
CA LEU A 55 -4.82 -3.50 -8.78
C LEU A 55 -4.85 -1.97 -8.78
N ILE A 56 -6.04 -1.38 -8.79
CA ILE A 56 -6.24 0.06 -8.59
C ILE A 56 -6.71 0.26 -7.16
N LEU A 57 -5.94 0.99 -6.37
CA LEU A 57 -6.20 1.18 -4.94
C LEU A 57 -6.27 2.67 -4.61
N ASN A 58 -7.39 3.10 -4.02
CA ASN A 58 -7.75 4.52 -3.88
C ASN A 58 -7.99 4.94 -2.41
N ASN A 59 -7.17 4.46 -1.47
CA ASN A 59 -7.35 4.62 -0.01
C ASN A 59 -8.71 4.10 0.55
N GLN A 60 -9.45 3.33 -0.25
CA GLN A 60 -10.62 2.58 0.20
C GLN A 60 -10.36 1.09 0.02
N PHE A 61 -11.00 0.28 0.86
CA PHE A 61 -10.98 -1.16 0.65
C PHE A 61 -11.89 -1.51 -0.52
N SER A 62 -11.30 -2.08 -1.57
CA SER A 62 -12.00 -2.64 -2.72
C SER A 62 -11.78 -4.15 -2.75
N VAL A 63 -12.78 -4.89 -3.21
CA VAL A 63 -12.64 -6.33 -3.44
C VAL A 63 -11.62 -6.55 -4.55
N VAL A 64 -10.55 -7.31 -4.26
CA VAL A 64 -9.48 -7.63 -5.21
C VAL A 64 -9.49 -9.10 -5.62
N GLN A 65 -10.12 -9.96 -4.82
CA GLN A 65 -10.39 -11.36 -5.14
C GLN A 65 -11.67 -11.78 -4.45
N ASP A 66 -12.52 -12.49 -5.17
CA ASP A 66 -13.76 -13.03 -4.64
C ASP A 66 -14.02 -14.39 -5.27
N ASP A 67 -13.81 -15.46 -4.51
CA ASP A 67 -14.00 -16.83 -4.96
C ASP A 67 -14.84 -17.64 -3.94
N ALA A 68 -14.90 -18.96 -4.14
CA ALA A 68 -15.69 -19.85 -3.29
C ALA A 68 -15.15 -19.95 -1.85
N ASP A 69 -13.85 -19.80 -1.67
CA ASP A 69 -13.15 -20.06 -0.41
C ASP A 69 -12.85 -18.79 0.37
N LEU A 70 -12.60 -17.67 -0.31
CA LEU A 70 -12.26 -16.42 0.33
C LEU A 70 -12.73 -15.18 -0.44
N GLU A 71 -12.78 -14.07 0.28
CA GLU A 71 -12.88 -12.72 -0.24
C GLU A 71 -11.66 -11.93 0.25
N ALA A 72 -10.91 -11.33 -0.66
CA ALA A 72 -9.80 -10.44 -0.33
C ALA A 72 -10.15 -9.00 -0.70
N GLN A 73 -9.88 -8.08 0.21
CA GLN A 73 -10.07 -6.65 0.00
C GLN A 73 -8.73 -5.93 0.13
N GLY A 74 -8.37 -5.13 -0.86
CA GLY A 74 -7.13 -4.36 -0.90
C GLY A 74 -7.38 -2.86 -0.70
N ARG A 75 -6.43 -2.15 -0.10
CA ARG A 75 -6.34 -0.69 -0.13
C ARG A 75 -4.88 -0.25 -0.25
N GLY A 76 -4.68 0.95 -0.77
CA GLY A 76 -3.38 1.60 -0.90
C GLY A 76 -3.49 3.02 -0.34
N VAL A 77 -2.58 3.41 0.55
CA VAL A 77 -2.60 4.72 1.20
C VAL A 77 -1.18 5.23 1.42
N PHE A 78 -0.96 6.53 1.25
CA PHE A 78 0.29 7.17 1.64
C PHE A 78 0.24 7.64 3.10
N ILE A 79 1.26 7.30 3.88
CA ILE A 79 1.50 7.79 5.24
C ILE A 79 2.86 8.50 5.22
N GLY A 80 2.85 9.82 5.01
CA GLY A 80 4.07 10.57 4.71
C GLY A 80 4.70 10.06 3.41
N ASP A 81 5.98 9.68 3.47
CA ASP A 81 6.75 9.21 2.31
C ASP A 81 6.61 7.69 2.03
N VAL A 82 5.72 7.01 2.76
CA VAL A 82 5.54 5.56 2.69
C VAL A 82 4.20 5.23 2.05
N LEU A 83 4.23 4.44 0.99
CA LEU A 83 3.04 3.78 0.45
C LEU A 83 2.77 2.51 1.27
N VAL A 84 1.57 2.43 1.84
CA VAL A 84 1.07 1.25 2.55
C VAL A 84 0.03 0.57 1.68
N ILE A 85 0.31 -0.66 1.27
CA ILE A 85 -0.68 -1.56 0.67
C ILE A 85 -1.14 -2.53 1.75
N GLU A 86 -2.43 -2.53 2.04
CA GLU A 86 -3.04 -3.45 2.99
C GLU A 86 -4.06 -4.34 2.28
N VAL A 87 -3.93 -5.65 2.47
CA VAL A 87 -4.89 -6.65 2.01
C VAL A 87 -5.50 -7.34 3.21
N LYS A 88 -6.82 -7.42 3.28
CA LYS A 88 -7.57 -8.20 4.25
C LYS A 88 -8.16 -9.42 3.57
N VAL A 89 -8.11 -10.56 4.24
CA VAL A 89 -8.65 -11.82 3.74
C VAL A 89 -9.74 -12.27 4.69
N LYS A 90 -10.91 -12.55 4.13
CA LYS A 90 -12.06 -13.14 4.80
C LYS A 90 -12.30 -14.52 4.22
N TYR A 91 -12.00 -15.55 5.01
CA TYR A 91 -12.30 -16.92 4.64
C TYR A 91 -13.81 -17.18 4.74
N LYS A 92 -14.40 -17.68 3.66
CA LYS A 92 -15.83 -18.05 3.57
C LYS A 92 -16.04 -19.50 3.99
N THR A 93 -15.07 -20.35 3.69
CA THR A 93 -14.99 -21.73 4.14
C THR A 93 -14.05 -21.83 5.34
N VAL A 94 -14.24 -22.83 6.20
CA VAL A 94 -13.32 -23.07 7.32
C VAL A 94 -12.15 -23.90 6.80
N PRO A 95 -10.95 -23.33 6.65
CA PRO A 95 -9.79 -24.10 6.22
C PRO A 95 -9.40 -25.14 7.29
N PRO A 96 -8.73 -26.24 6.91
CA PRO A 96 -8.28 -27.29 7.83
C PRO A 96 -7.13 -26.86 8.76
N ILE A 97 -6.87 -25.56 8.86
CA ILE A 97 -5.76 -24.96 9.59
C ILE A 97 -6.35 -24.19 10.79
N PRO A 98 -5.74 -24.27 11.99
CA PRO A 98 -6.18 -23.49 13.14
C PRO A 98 -6.24 -21.99 12.82
N ARG A 99 -7.32 -21.31 13.25
CA ARG A 99 -7.52 -19.87 12.95
C ARG A 99 -6.36 -18.96 13.37
N ILE A 100 -5.67 -19.31 14.45
CA ILE A 100 -4.49 -18.57 14.94
C ILE A 100 -3.31 -18.59 13.96
N LEU A 101 -3.29 -19.52 13.00
CA LEU A 101 -2.27 -19.63 11.96
C LEU A 101 -2.76 -19.11 10.60
N LEU A 102 -4.01 -18.67 10.50
CA LEU A 102 -4.57 -18.18 9.25
C LEU A 102 -4.15 -16.74 8.96
N PRO A 103 -3.62 -16.46 7.76
CA PRO A 103 -3.30 -15.10 7.36
C PRO A 103 -4.59 -14.37 6.99
N VAL A 104 -4.95 -13.35 7.75
CA VAL A 104 -6.18 -12.54 7.50
C VAL A 104 -5.86 -11.10 7.13
N ARG A 105 -4.60 -10.69 7.27
CA ARG A 105 -4.14 -9.37 6.86
C ARG A 105 -2.70 -9.40 6.40
N GLY A 106 -2.42 -8.86 5.22
CA GLY A 106 -1.09 -8.54 4.74
C GLY A 106 -0.91 -7.02 4.69
N VAL A 107 0.25 -6.53 5.10
CA VAL A 107 0.65 -5.12 4.99
C VAL A 107 2.01 -5.04 4.35
N ASN A 108 2.12 -4.34 3.23
CA ASN A 108 3.37 -4.03 2.57
C ASN A 108 3.60 -2.52 2.62
N ASN A 109 4.72 -2.11 3.21
CA ASN A 109 5.17 -0.73 3.24
C ASN A 109 6.26 -0.54 2.19
N TYR A 110 6.06 0.39 1.27
CA TYR A 110 6.99 0.75 0.23
C TYR A 110 7.54 2.15 0.45
N SER A 111 8.86 2.28 0.38
CA SER A 111 9.57 3.56 0.45
C SER A 111 10.69 3.59 -0.57
N GLN A 112 10.95 4.76 -1.16
CA GLN A 112 12.10 4.94 -2.03
C GLN A 112 13.38 5.13 -1.22
N MET A 113 14.42 4.38 -1.58
CA MET A 113 15.76 4.53 -1.03
C MET A 113 16.50 5.68 -1.73
N PRO A 114 17.57 6.26 -1.13
CA PRO A 114 18.30 7.38 -1.74
C PRO A 114 18.91 7.09 -3.12
N ASP A 115 19.14 5.81 -3.44
CA ASP A 115 19.64 5.34 -4.74
C ASP A 115 18.51 5.11 -5.77
N GLY A 116 17.26 5.41 -5.42
CA GLY A 116 16.08 5.22 -6.26
C GLY A 116 15.50 3.80 -6.22
N ASN A 117 16.10 2.87 -5.49
CA ASN A 117 15.56 1.53 -5.29
C ASN A 117 14.30 1.56 -4.42
N LEU A 118 13.46 0.52 -4.55
CA LEU A 118 12.25 0.39 -3.75
C LEU A 118 12.49 -0.57 -2.59
N LEU A 119 12.35 -0.08 -1.38
CA LEU A 119 12.34 -0.89 -0.17
C LEU A 119 10.89 -1.32 0.14
N GLU A 120 10.67 -2.63 0.23
CA GLU A 120 9.45 -3.24 0.73
C GLU A 120 9.68 -3.82 2.13
N ILE A 121 8.78 -3.52 3.06
CA ILE A 121 8.65 -4.23 4.35
C ILE A 121 7.27 -4.85 4.39
N SER A 122 7.22 -6.18 4.37
CA SER A 122 5.98 -6.97 4.37
C SER A 122 5.73 -7.56 5.75
N SER A 123 4.48 -7.60 6.18
CA SER A 123 4.04 -8.29 7.39
C SER A 123 2.69 -8.98 7.16
N ILE A 124 2.57 -10.22 7.64
CA ILE A 124 1.35 -11.00 7.59
C ILE A 124 0.86 -11.24 9.00
N TYR A 125 -0.43 -11.04 9.23
CA TYR A 125 -1.06 -11.11 10.55
C TYR A 125 -2.20 -12.13 10.57
N ASN A 126 -2.42 -12.72 11.74
CA ASN A 126 -3.60 -13.52 12.06
C ASN A 126 -4.74 -12.65 12.66
N GLU A 127 -5.88 -13.28 12.96
CA GLU A 127 -7.08 -12.63 13.51
C GLU A 127 -6.84 -11.93 14.87
N MET A 128 -5.82 -12.34 15.62
CA MET A 128 -5.45 -11.72 16.90
C MET A 128 -4.44 -10.57 16.73
N ASN A 129 -4.18 -10.13 15.50
CA ASN A 129 -3.07 -9.21 15.15
C ASN A 129 -1.67 -9.75 15.49
N GLY A 130 -1.52 -11.06 15.73
CA GLY A 130 -0.23 -11.70 15.86
C GLY A 130 0.48 -11.76 14.51
N VAL A 131 1.77 -11.40 14.47
CA VAL A 131 2.59 -11.46 13.26
C VAL A 131 2.94 -12.92 12.97
N LEU A 132 2.47 -13.43 11.83
CA LEU A 132 2.79 -14.77 11.33
C LEU A 132 4.16 -14.78 10.63
N THR A 133 4.44 -13.73 9.85
CA THR A 133 5.73 -13.55 9.19
C THR A 133 5.96 -12.07 8.90
N SER A 134 7.23 -11.69 8.86
CA SER A 134 7.67 -10.38 8.40
C SER A 134 8.92 -10.52 7.55
N GLY A 135 9.06 -9.66 6.55
CA GLY A 135 10.16 -9.72 5.60
C GLY A 135 10.54 -8.35 5.09
N LYS A 136 11.78 -8.24 4.65
CA LYS A 136 12.32 -7.07 3.98
C LYS A 136 12.78 -7.46 2.60
N THR A 137 12.45 -6.68 1.59
CA THR A 137 12.90 -6.89 0.21
C THR A 137 13.30 -5.57 -0.41
N ILE A 138 14.40 -5.58 -1.18
CA ILE A 138 14.83 -4.43 -1.97
C ILE A 138 14.62 -4.80 -3.43
N TYR A 139 13.86 -3.99 -4.14
CA TYR A 139 13.69 -4.08 -5.58
C TYR A 139 14.59 -3.04 -6.24
N LYS A 140 15.37 -3.49 -7.21
CA LYS A 140 16.23 -2.61 -7.99
C LYS A 140 15.40 -1.86 -9.01
N LYS A 141 15.61 -0.55 -9.11
CA LYS A 141 15.01 0.25 -10.19
C LYS A 141 15.53 -0.27 -11.54
N GLN A 142 14.62 -0.44 -12.50
CA GLN A 142 14.97 -0.77 -13.88
C GLN A 142 15.32 0.47 -14.70
#